data_AF-A0A972VB50-F1
#
_entry.id   AF-A0A972VB50-F1
#
_cell.length_a   1.000
_cell.length_b   1.000
_cell.length_c   1.000
_cell.angle_alpha   90.00
_cell.angle_beta   90.00
_cell.angle_gamma   90.00
#
_symmetry.space_group_name_H-M   'P 1'
#
loop_
_entity.id
_entity.type
_entity.pdbx_description
1 polymer ?
#
loop_
_entity_poly.entity_id
_entity_poly.type
_entity_poly.pdbx_seq_one_letter_code
_entity_poly.pdbx_strand_id
1 'polypeptide(L)'
;MKFTKTVILACLFALISMAPAIGQETPDIVAIRGGFSQALEDHDLDAIVSYFADETVFEFAVQGAPPMDSKEMIWGFFADQFSGSPDWHTSEGQVLTNGEIVVVEHAALGTNTGESSTGPATNNPWALPHLDIYEFEGEKIKRLTSYADYAGVLMQLGLLPAGEMPELVPSFTLPDAEPTGLSPVEADIEHMARYNGPDDILYAKMLHADAQIYVGPLGTTVNRDAWIALHEINGAGFS
;
A
#
# COMPACT_ATOMS: atom_id res chain seq x y z
N MET A 1 50.72 54.77 43.47
CA MET A 1 51.38 53.46 43.40
C MET A 1 50.88 52.76 42.14
N LYS A 2 51.75 52.57 41.15
CA LYS A 2 51.44 51.96 39.85
C LYS A 2 51.41 50.43 40.03
N PHE A 3 50.38 49.75 39.54
CA PHE A 3 50.54 48.37 39.07
C PHE A 3 49.74 48.14 37.79
N THR A 4 50.38 47.38 36.93
CA THR A 4 50.27 47.35 35.47
C THR A 4 49.16 46.40 35.01
N LYS A 5 48.55 46.76 33.88
CA LYS A 5 47.46 46.05 33.20
C LYS A 5 47.89 44.66 32.71
N THR A 6 47.10 43.64 33.03
CA THR A 6 47.03 42.39 32.27
C THR A 6 45.86 42.49 31.29
N VAL A 7 46.15 42.39 30.01
CA VAL A 7 45.14 42.29 28.94
C VAL A 7 44.70 40.83 28.86
N ILE A 8 43.41 40.57 29.10
CA ILE A 8 42.76 39.33 28.68
C ILE A 8 41.74 39.71 27.62
N LEU A 9 42.02 39.24 26.40
CA LEU A 9 41.15 39.31 25.23
C LEU A 9 40.05 38.25 25.42
N ALA A 10 38.83 38.68 25.70
CA ALA A 10 37.66 37.80 25.73
C ALA A 10 36.86 37.98 24.43
N CYS A 11 36.95 37.00 23.54
CA CYS A 11 36.07 36.87 22.38
C CYS A 11 34.64 36.59 22.86
N LEU A 12 33.71 37.53 22.68
CA LEU A 12 32.28 37.26 22.76
C LEU A 12 31.86 36.46 21.51
N PHE A 13 31.61 35.16 21.67
CA PHE A 13 30.72 34.42 20.78
C PHE A 13 29.29 34.75 21.18
N ALA A 14 28.57 35.47 20.31
CA ALA A 14 27.13 35.61 20.43
C ALA A 14 26.48 34.27 20.01
N LEU A 15 26.05 33.49 21.00
CA LEU A 15 25.14 32.36 20.78
C LEU A 15 23.76 32.93 20.43
N ILE A 16 23.41 32.88 19.14
CA ILE A 16 22.01 32.99 18.71
C ILE A 16 21.34 31.69 19.18
N SER A 17 20.68 31.74 20.34
CA SER A 17 19.73 30.73 20.75
C SER A 17 18.56 30.79 19.77
N MET A 18 18.55 29.92 18.76
CA MET A 18 17.30 29.51 18.15
C MET A 18 16.55 28.71 19.21
N ALA A 19 15.53 29.33 19.80
CA ALA A 19 14.53 28.59 20.53
C ALA A 19 13.90 27.57 19.55
N PRO A 20 13.68 26.31 19.96
CA PRO A 20 12.84 25.43 19.16
C PRO A 20 11.47 26.10 19.03
N ALA A 21 10.94 26.14 17.81
CA ALA A 21 9.59 26.61 17.56
C ALA A 21 8.64 25.89 18.54
N ILE A 22 7.85 26.67 19.25
CA ILE A 22 6.84 26.19 20.20
C ILE A 22 5.82 25.37 19.40
N GLY A 23 5.61 24.13 19.85
CA GLY A 23 4.87 23.02 19.24
C GLY A 23 3.74 23.35 18.28
N GLN A 24 3.90 22.93 17.04
CA GLN A 24 2.78 22.30 16.34
C GLN A 24 2.71 20.87 16.86
N GLU A 25 1.57 20.46 17.41
CA GLU A 25 1.31 19.04 17.62
C GLU A 25 1.45 18.34 16.26
N THR A 26 2.17 17.22 16.21
CA THR A 26 2.20 16.39 15.01
C THR A 26 0.76 15.99 14.70
N PRO A 27 0.24 16.28 13.50
CA PRO A 27 -1.12 15.91 13.16
C PRO A 27 -1.35 14.42 13.37
N ASP A 28 -2.54 14.06 13.86
CA ASP A 28 -2.95 12.66 13.91
C ASP A 28 -3.29 12.20 12.49
N ILE A 29 -2.27 11.76 11.76
CA ILE A 29 -2.38 11.33 10.36
C ILE A 29 -3.33 10.13 10.20
N VAL A 30 -3.55 9.33 11.25
CA VAL A 30 -4.52 8.23 11.23
C VAL A 30 -5.94 8.80 11.25
N ALA A 31 -6.19 9.78 12.11
CA ALA A 31 -7.48 10.48 12.13
C ALA A 31 -7.75 11.21 10.81
N ILE A 32 -6.73 11.86 10.22
CA ILE A 32 -6.85 12.53 8.92
C ILE A 32 -7.17 11.52 7.81
N ARG A 33 -6.46 10.39 7.75
CA ARG A 33 -6.79 9.31 6.81
C ARG A 33 -8.21 8.78 7.04
N GLY A 34 -8.65 8.67 8.28
CA GLY A 34 -10.02 8.29 8.61
C GLY A 34 -11.05 9.27 8.06
N GLY A 35 -10.78 10.58 8.15
CA GLY A 35 -11.61 11.61 7.52
C GLY A 35 -11.63 11.52 5.99
N PHE A 36 -10.49 11.20 5.37
CA PHE A 36 -10.42 10.90 3.92
C PHE A 36 -11.27 9.69 3.55
N SER A 37 -11.22 8.60 4.32
CA SER A 37 -12.08 7.44 4.12
C SER A 37 -13.56 7.78 4.26
N GLN A 38 -13.94 8.62 5.22
CA GLN A 38 -15.33 9.06 5.35
C GLN A 38 -15.78 9.87 4.12
N ALA A 39 -14.94 10.77 3.61
CA ALA A 39 -15.24 11.52 2.38
C ALA A 39 -15.43 10.59 1.16
N LEU A 40 -14.66 9.49 1.11
CA LEU A 40 -14.85 8.43 0.11
C LEU A 40 -16.18 7.70 0.30
N GLU A 41 -16.59 7.34 1.52
CA GLU A 41 -17.89 6.72 1.78
C GLU A 41 -19.08 7.64 1.46
N ASP A 42 -18.92 8.95 1.69
CA ASP A 42 -19.95 9.96 1.42
C ASP A 42 -20.01 10.37 -0.07
N HIS A 43 -19.12 9.84 -0.91
CA HIS A 43 -18.89 10.26 -2.31
C HIS A 43 -18.70 11.77 -2.47
N ASP A 44 -18.14 12.45 -1.45
CA ASP A 44 -17.90 13.89 -1.45
C ASP A 44 -16.57 14.21 -2.15
N LEU A 45 -16.65 14.40 -3.47
CA LEU A 45 -15.48 14.66 -4.31
C LEU A 45 -14.69 15.92 -3.91
N ASP A 46 -15.38 16.96 -3.41
CA ASP A 46 -14.71 18.19 -2.96
C ASP A 46 -13.96 17.95 -1.65
N ALA A 47 -14.57 17.20 -0.71
CA ALA A 47 -13.90 16.79 0.52
C ALA A 47 -12.71 15.87 0.23
N ILE A 48 -12.85 14.89 -0.67
CA ILE A 48 -11.79 13.96 -1.10
C ILE A 48 -10.55 14.75 -1.55
N VAL A 49 -10.69 15.65 -2.52
CA VAL A 49 -9.53 16.39 -3.06
C VAL A 49 -8.97 17.42 -2.08
N SER A 50 -9.76 17.84 -1.08
CA SER A 50 -9.29 18.73 -0.03
C SER A 50 -8.20 18.10 0.86
N TYR A 51 -8.14 16.76 0.96
CA TYR A 51 -7.11 16.07 1.76
C TYR A 51 -5.74 16.05 1.07
N PHE A 52 -5.67 16.27 -0.24
CA PHE A 52 -4.41 16.25 -0.97
C PHE A 52 -3.68 17.61 -0.91
N ALA A 53 -2.34 17.55 -0.94
CA ALA A 53 -1.50 18.73 -1.11
C ALA A 53 -1.68 19.34 -2.52
N ASP A 54 -1.29 20.60 -2.71
CA ASP A 54 -1.42 21.25 -4.03
C ASP A 54 -0.50 20.59 -5.08
N GLU A 55 0.69 20.19 -4.65
CA GLU A 55 1.65 19.41 -5.44
C GLU A 55 1.59 17.93 -5.04
N THR A 56 0.42 17.32 -5.19
CA THR A 56 0.20 15.90 -4.87
C THR A 56 0.60 14.98 -6.03
N VAL A 57 0.90 13.72 -5.72
CA VAL A 57 0.98 12.64 -6.70
C VAL A 57 0.13 11.46 -6.23
N PHE A 58 -0.88 11.08 -7.00
CA PHE A 58 -1.59 9.82 -6.82
C PHE A 58 -1.21 8.85 -7.95
N GLU A 59 -0.46 7.81 -7.59
CA GLU A 59 -0.14 6.68 -8.44
C GLU A 59 -1.11 5.52 -8.17
N PHE A 60 -2.09 5.34 -9.05
CA PHE A 60 -2.83 4.09 -9.13
C PHE A 60 -1.97 3.11 -9.94
N ALA A 61 -1.23 2.24 -9.26
CA ALA A 61 -0.13 1.44 -9.82
C ALA A 61 -0.61 0.25 -10.69
N VAL A 62 -1.62 0.50 -11.52
CA VAL A 62 -2.06 -0.38 -12.59
C VAL A 62 -1.16 -0.15 -13.80
N GLN A 63 -0.75 -1.25 -14.44
CA GLN A 63 0.22 -1.22 -15.53
C GLN A 63 -0.16 -0.23 -16.64
N GLY A 64 0.72 0.73 -16.90
CA GLY A 64 0.58 1.71 -17.99
C GLY A 64 -0.23 2.96 -17.66
N ALA A 65 -0.82 3.07 -16.46
CA ALA A 65 -1.48 4.30 -16.01
C ALA A 65 -0.43 5.34 -15.58
N PRO A 66 -0.47 6.59 -16.11
CA PRO A 66 0.36 7.66 -15.58
C PRO A 66 -0.12 8.06 -14.19
N PRO A 67 0.77 8.57 -13.31
CA PRO A 67 0.36 9.19 -12.06
C PRO A 67 -0.55 10.40 -12.30
N MET A 68 -1.50 10.61 -11.40
CA MET A 68 -2.30 11.83 -11.31
C MET A 68 -1.55 12.87 -10.48
N ASP A 69 -1.19 13.99 -11.07
CA ASP A 69 -0.34 15.02 -10.45
C ASP A 69 -1.08 16.32 -10.12
N SER A 70 -2.41 16.28 -10.13
CA SER A 70 -3.28 17.41 -9.81
C SER A 70 -4.56 16.96 -9.11
N LYS A 71 -5.13 17.86 -8.30
CA LYS A 71 -6.41 17.63 -7.63
C LYS A 71 -7.54 17.40 -8.63
N GLU A 72 -7.50 18.05 -9.78
CA GLU A 72 -8.48 17.90 -10.85
C GLU A 72 -8.46 16.49 -11.45
N MET A 73 -7.28 15.90 -11.65
CA MET A 73 -7.18 14.51 -12.12
C MET A 73 -7.69 13.51 -11.07
N ILE A 74 -7.33 13.72 -9.80
CA ILE A 74 -7.80 12.89 -8.68
C ILE A 74 -9.32 12.99 -8.53
N TRP A 75 -9.88 14.19 -8.65
CA TRP A 75 -11.32 14.41 -8.69
C TRP A 75 -11.97 13.59 -9.81
N GLY A 76 -11.42 13.68 -11.03
CA GLY A 76 -11.94 12.98 -12.20
C GLY A 76 -11.90 11.46 -12.05
N PHE A 77 -10.84 10.94 -11.42
CA PHE A 77 -10.74 9.52 -11.10
C PHE A 77 -11.87 9.05 -10.18
N PHE A 78 -12.05 9.69 -9.01
CA PHE A 78 -13.12 9.27 -8.09
C PHE A 78 -14.51 9.51 -8.67
N ALA A 79 -14.71 10.59 -9.44
CA ALA A 79 -15.97 10.86 -10.14
C ALA A 79 -16.32 9.72 -11.13
N ASP A 80 -15.33 9.22 -11.87
CA ASP A 80 -15.52 8.09 -12.79
C ASP A 80 -15.85 6.79 -12.04
N GLN A 81 -15.16 6.52 -10.93
CA GLN A 81 -15.44 5.35 -10.09
C GLN A 81 -16.87 5.36 -9.54
N PHE A 82 -17.33 6.50 -8.99
CA PHE A 82 -18.70 6.64 -8.45
C PHE A 82 -19.77 6.66 -9.54
N SER A 83 -19.45 7.17 -10.74
CA SER A 83 -20.34 7.06 -11.90
C SER A 83 -20.54 5.59 -12.29
N GLY A 84 -19.45 4.81 -12.33
CA GLY A 84 -19.51 3.38 -12.66
C GLY A 84 -20.20 2.54 -11.60
N SER A 85 -20.02 2.88 -10.32
CA SER A 85 -20.55 2.14 -9.17
C SER A 85 -21.09 3.10 -8.10
N PRO A 86 -22.36 3.52 -8.19
CA PRO A 86 -22.97 4.46 -7.23
C PRO A 86 -23.14 3.90 -5.80
N ASP A 87 -22.93 2.60 -5.60
CA ASP A 87 -22.90 1.91 -4.31
C ASP A 87 -21.47 1.59 -3.84
N TRP A 88 -20.47 2.26 -4.43
CA TRP A 88 -19.07 2.11 -4.08
C TRP A 88 -18.84 2.35 -2.59
N HIS A 89 -18.11 1.47 -1.93
CA HIS A 89 -17.69 1.60 -0.53
C HIS A 89 -16.39 0.83 -0.28
N THR A 90 -15.79 1.05 0.89
CA THR A 90 -14.59 0.34 1.36
C THR A 90 -14.91 -0.65 2.47
N SER A 91 -14.15 -1.73 2.53
CA SER A 91 -14.14 -2.60 3.70
C SER A 91 -13.33 -1.98 4.84
N GLU A 92 -13.61 -2.40 6.07
CA GLU A 92 -12.62 -2.28 7.14
C GLU A 92 -11.35 -3.04 6.75
N GLY A 93 -10.21 -2.57 7.24
CA GLY A 93 -8.91 -3.10 6.87
C GLY A 93 -7.83 -2.83 7.90
N GLN A 94 -6.61 -3.26 7.60
CA GLN A 94 -5.47 -3.08 8.47
C GLN A 94 -4.82 -1.73 8.21
N VAL A 95 -4.57 -0.96 9.28
CA VAL A 95 -3.85 0.32 9.22
C VAL A 95 -2.51 0.16 9.93
N LEU A 96 -1.43 0.48 9.22
CA LEU A 96 -0.07 0.54 9.75
C LEU A 96 0.46 1.97 9.61
N THR A 97 1.30 2.42 10.55
CA THR A 97 1.89 3.75 10.49
C THR A 97 3.37 3.76 10.85
N ASN A 98 4.12 4.65 10.20
CA ASN A 98 5.52 4.92 10.50
C ASN A 98 5.88 6.35 10.10
N GLY A 99 6.11 7.23 11.08
CA GLY A 99 6.38 8.64 10.81
C GLY A 99 5.19 9.30 10.11
N GLU A 100 5.42 9.86 8.92
CA GLU A 100 4.40 10.52 8.09
C GLU A 100 3.75 9.57 7.07
N ILE A 101 3.97 8.25 7.23
CA ILE A 101 3.44 7.22 6.33
C ILE A 101 2.29 6.49 7.02
N VAL A 102 1.18 6.34 6.30
CA VAL A 102 0.08 5.43 6.63
C VAL A 102 -0.02 4.39 5.52
N VAL A 103 -0.05 3.11 5.88
CA VAL A 103 -0.32 2.01 4.94
C VAL A 103 -1.65 1.40 5.30
N VAL A 104 -2.53 1.21 4.31
CA VAL A 104 -3.82 0.56 4.53
C VAL A 104 -4.07 -0.55 3.53
N GLU A 105 -4.28 -1.75 4.06
CA GLU A 105 -4.74 -2.91 3.29
C GLU A 105 -6.25 -3.07 3.52
N HIS A 106 -7.03 -2.95 2.45
CA HIS A 106 -8.49 -3.09 2.45
C HIS A 106 -9.02 -3.39 1.04
N ALA A 107 -10.34 -3.51 0.87
CA ALA A 107 -10.95 -3.61 -0.44
C ALA A 107 -11.86 -2.42 -0.73
N ALA A 108 -11.93 -2.00 -2.00
CA ALA A 108 -13.06 -1.27 -2.53
C ALA A 108 -14.08 -2.25 -3.13
N LEU A 109 -15.36 -1.95 -3.01
CA LEU A 109 -16.46 -2.82 -3.44
C LEU A 109 -17.55 -2.00 -4.10
N GLY A 110 -18.34 -2.63 -4.97
CA GLY A 110 -19.54 -2.02 -5.53
C GLY A 110 -20.22 -2.91 -6.56
N THR A 111 -21.22 -2.34 -7.23
CA THR A 111 -21.92 -2.94 -8.36
C THR A 111 -21.79 -2.01 -9.56
N ASN A 112 -21.32 -2.53 -10.69
CA ASN A 112 -21.14 -1.72 -11.90
C ASN A 112 -22.49 -1.48 -12.62
N THR A 113 -23.33 -0.63 -12.05
CA THR A 113 -24.65 -0.26 -12.58
C THR A 113 -24.64 0.98 -13.46
N GLY A 114 -23.51 1.70 -13.51
CA GLY A 114 -23.34 2.91 -14.31
C GLY A 114 -22.25 2.80 -15.37
N GLU A 115 -22.23 3.79 -16.25
CA GLU A 115 -21.16 3.96 -17.24
C GLU A 115 -19.95 4.62 -16.60
N SER A 116 -18.75 4.18 -16.98
CA SER A 116 -17.47 4.73 -16.55
C SER A 116 -16.44 4.59 -17.67
N SER A 117 -15.20 5.03 -17.43
CA SER A 117 -14.05 4.79 -18.32
C SER A 117 -13.82 3.31 -18.64
N THR A 118 -14.31 2.39 -17.80
CA THR A 118 -14.23 0.94 -18.02
C THR A 118 -15.23 0.43 -19.06
N GLY A 119 -16.28 1.21 -19.36
CA GLY A 119 -17.29 0.89 -20.37
C GLY A 119 -18.73 1.01 -19.85
N PRO A 120 -19.69 0.45 -20.60
CA PRO A 120 -21.10 0.45 -20.19
C PRO A 120 -21.33 -0.42 -18.95
N ALA A 121 -22.42 -0.14 -18.23
CA ALA A 121 -22.83 -0.92 -17.07
C ALA A 121 -22.96 -2.42 -17.39
N THR A 122 -22.29 -3.24 -16.59
CA THR A 122 -22.36 -4.71 -16.64
C THR A 122 -23.40 -5.29 -15.69
N ASN A 123 -23.80 -4.52 -14.66
CA ASN A 123 -24.62 -4.92 -13.52
C ASN A 123 -24.00 -6.03 -12.66
N ASN A 124 -22.69 -6.26 -12.79
CA ASN A 124 -21.98 -7.25 -11.98
C ASN A 124 -21.44 -6.59 -10.71
N PRO A 125 -21.48 -7.29 -9.56
CA PRO A 125 -20.73 -6.88 -8.39
C PRO A 125 -19.23 -7.06 -8.62
N TRP A 126 -18.43 -6.27 -7.93
CA TRP A 126 -16.99 -6.38 -7.97
C TRP A 126 -16.37 -6.04 -6.60
N ALA A 127 -15.21 -6.62 -6.33
CA ALA A 127 -14.33 -6.27 -5.24
C ALA A 127 -12.91 -6.06 -5.77
N LEU A 128 -12.28 -4.98 -5.34
CA LEU A 128 -10.89 -4.62 -5.62
C LEU A 128 -10.09 -4.65 -4.31
N PRO A 129 -9.42 -5.76 -3.99
CA PRO A 129 -8.41 -5.78 -2.94
C PRO A 129 -7.26 -4.86 -3.33
N HIS A 130 -6.88 -3.94 -2.43
CA HIS A 130 -5.78 -3.03 -2.65
C HIS A 130 -4.98 -2.71 -1.38
N LEU A 131 -3.76 -2.23 -1.60
CA LEU A 131 -2.89 -1.68 -0.58
C LEU A 131 -2.54 -0.25 -0.95
N ASP A 132 -2.88 0.68 -0.07
CA ASP A 132 -2.60 2.10 -0.24
C ASP A 132 -1.46 2.52 0.68
N ILE A 133 -0.50 3.26 0.13
CA ILE A 133 0.58 3.92 0.85
C ILE A 133 0.35 5.42 0.76
N TYR A 134 0.03 6.05 1.88
CA TYR A 134 -0.17 7.48 2.02
C TYR A 134 1.09 8.09 2.63
N GLU A 135 1.71 9.06 1.95
CA GLU A 135 2.76 9.91 2.48
C GLU A 135 2.19 11.30 2.76
N PHE A 136 2.27 11.75 4.01
CA PHE A 136 1.74 13.04 4.46
C PHE A 136 2.82 14.13 4.49
N GLU A 137 2.41 15.35 4.19
CA GLU A 137 3.13 16.59 4.49
C GLU A 137 2.24 17.43 5.40
N GLY A 138 2.51 17.40 6.70
CA GLY A 138 1.60 17.95 7.71
C GLY A 138 0.23 17.25 7.69
N GLU A 139 -0.82 18.00 7.38
CA GLU A 139 -2.20 17.49 7.35
C GLU A 139 -2.67 17.05 5.96
N LYS A 140 -1.78 17.07 4.96
CA LYS A 140 -2.13 16.82 3.56
C LYS A 140 -1.43 15.58 3.02
N ILE A 141 -2.12 14.83 2.19
CA ILE A 141 -1.55 13.71 1.42
C ILE A 141 -0.69 14.31 0.32
N LYS A 142 0.62 14.13 0.42
CA LYS A 142 1.62 14.55 -0.58
C LYS A 142 1.79 13.49 -1.67
N ARG A 143 1.72 12.21 -1.30
CA ARG A 143 1.69 11.09 -2.23
C ARG A 143 0.70 10.02 -1.77
N LEU A 144 -0.01 9.45 -2.72
CA LEU A 144 -0.74 8.20 -2.57
C LEU A 144 -0.22 7.23 -3.63
N THR A 145 0.19 6.03 -3.23
CA THR A 145 0.45 4.92 -4.15
C THR A 145 -0.48 3.78 -3.80
N SER A 146 -1.29 3.33 -4.76
CA SER A 146 -2.25 2.24 -4.58
C SER A 146 -1.87 1.05 -5.47
N TYR A 147 -1.62 -0.10 -4.83
CA TYR A 147 -1.38 -1.38 -5.49
C TYR A 147 -2.67 -2.19 -5.46
N ALA A 148 -3.20 -2.57 -6.62
CA ALA A 148 -4.52 -3.18 -6.72
C ALA A 148 -4.58 -4.25 -7.82
N ASP A 149 -5.39 -5.29 -7.63
CA ASP A 149 -5.67 -6.30 -8.66
C ASP A 149 -6.79 -5.84 -9.61
N TYR A 150 -6.46 -4.88 -10.47
CA TYR A 150 -7.44 -4.36 -11.42
C TYR A 150 -7.82 -5.38 -12.50
N ALA A 151 -6.92 -6.31 -12.84
CA ALA A 151 -7.24 -7.40 -13.77
C ALA A 151 -8.35 -8.30 -13.19
N GLY A 152 -8.29 -8.62 -11.90
CA GLY A 152 -9.34 -9.33 -11.18
C GLY A 152 -10.70 -8.61 -11.23
N VAL A 153 -10.74 -7.28 -11.16
CA VAL A 153 -11.98 -6.51 -11.36
C VAL A 153 -12.52 -6.68 -12.78
N LEU A 154 -11.67 -6.52 -13.80
CA LEU A 154 -12.09 -6.70 -15.19
C LEU A 154 -12.63 -8.12 -15.45
N MET A 155 -12.10 -9.14 -14.77
CA MET A 155 -12.64 -10.51 -14.82
C MET A 155 -14.03 -10.61 -14.18
N GLN A 156 -14.22 -10.01 -12.99
CA GLN A 156 -15.52 -9.96 -12.30
C GLN A 156 -16.60 -9.24 -13.13
N LEU A 157 -16.20 -8.21 -13.87
CA LEU A 157 -17.08 -7.48 -14.80
C LEU A 157 -17.34 -8.25 -16.11
N GLY A 158 -16.65 -9.36 -16.37
CA GLY A 158 -16.78 -10.14 -17.60
C GLY A 158 -16.07 -9.51 -18.81
N LEU A 159 -15.17 -8.56 -18.57
CA LEU A 159 -14.41 -7.83 -19.59
C LEU A 159 -13.06 -8.51 -19.89
N LEU A 160 -12.58 -9.35 -18.99
CA LEU A 160 -11.45 -10.26 -19.21
C LEU A 160 -11.84 -11.70 -18.85
N PRO A 161 -11.40 -12.70 -19.63
CA PRO A 161 -11.60 -14.10 -19.25
C PRO A 161 -10.72 -14.45 -18.04
N ALA A 162 -11.25 -15.26 -17.12
CA ALA A 162 -10.45 -15.87 -16.05
C ALA A 162 -9.56 -16.98 -16.64
N GLY A 163 -8.32 -17.06 -16.16
CA GLY A 163 -7.41 -18.16 -16.48
C GLY A 163 -7.76 -19.43 -15.71
N GLU A 164 -7.45 -20.60 -16.29
CA GLU A 164 -7.47 -21.86 -15.54
C GLU A 164 -6.16 -22.01 -14.77
N MET A 165 -6.25 -22.26 -13.46
CA MET A 165 -5.09 -22.58 -12.63
C MET A 165 -4.92 -24.10 -12.54
N PRO A 166 -3.70 -24.63 -12.65
CA PRO A 166 -3.43 -26.02 -12.33
C PRO A 166 -3.69 -26.29 -10.84
N GLU A 167 -3.81 -27.56 -10.49
CA GLU A 167 -3.84 -27.96 -9.08
C GLU A 167 -2.52 -27.57 -8.41
N LEU A 168 -2.60 -26.87 -7.28
CA LEU A 168 -1.43 -26.36 -6.56
C LEU A 168 -0.89 -27.43 -5.61
N VAL A 169 -0.15 -28.38 -6.18
CA VAL A 169 0.51 -29.47 -5.44
C VAL A 169 2.03 -29.36 -5.65
N PRO A 170 2.83 -29.24 -4.57
CA PRO A 170 4.28 -29.20 -4.67
C PRO A 170 4.88 -30.43 -5.35
N SER A 171 5.98 -30.26 -6.08
CA SER A 171 6.67 -31.38 -6.73
C SER A 171 7.44 -32.29 -5.76
N PHE A 172 7.55 -31.89 -4.49
CA PHE A 172 8.26 -32.59 -3.42
C PHE A 172 7.48 -32.56 -2.10
N THR A 173 7.78 -33.48 -1.18
CA THR A 173 7.25 -33.40 0.20
C THR A 173 7.92 -32.26 0.94
N LEU A 174 7.12 -31.28 1.40
CA LEU A 174 7.64 -30.14 2.15
C LEU A 174 8.36 -30.61 3.42
N PRO A 175 9.54 -30.06 3.74
CA PRO A 175 10.19 -30.29 5.02
C PRO A 175 9.39 -29.64 6.16
N ASP A 176 9.70 -30.02 7.40
CA ASP A 176 9.20 -29.30 8.57
C ASP A 176 9.65 -27.84 8.55
N ALA A 177 8.81 -26.95 9.10
CA ALA A 177 9.17 -25.55 9.28
C ALA A 177 10.28 -25.43 10.34
N GLU A 178 11.29 -24.61 10.07
CA GLU A 178 12.44 -24.37 10.95
C GLU A 178 12.47 -22.91 11.40
N PRO A 179 12.43 -22.63 12.71
CA PRO A 179 12.60 -21.28 13.21
C PRO A 179 13.96 -20.69 12.79
N THR A 180 13.96 -19.47 12.26
CA THR A 180 15.20 -18.81 11.82
C THR A 180 16.08 -18.34 12.97
N GLY A 181 15.49 -18.10 14.15
CA GLY A 181 16.18 -17.50 15.29
C GLY A 181 16.56 -16.03 15.11
N LEU A 182 16.12 -15.40 14.02
CA LEU A 182 16.36 -14.00 13.67
C LEU A 182 15.28 -13.08 14.25
N SER A 183 15.55 -11.77 14.34
CA SER A 183 14.48 -10.79 14.56
C SER A 183 13.50 -10.76 13.37
N PRO A 184 12.28 -10.23 13.51
CA PRO A 184 11.32 -10.18 12.41
C PRO A 184 11.85 -9.48 11.14
N VAL A 185 12.59 -8.37 11.29
CA VAL A 185 13.16 -7.64 10.15
C VAL A 185 14.28 -8.45 9.48
N GLU A 186 15.17 -9.05 10.26
CA GLU A 186 16.23 -9.91 9.71
C GLU A 186 15.66 -11.18 9.06
N ALA A 187 14.57 -11.72 9.62
CA ALA A 187 13.85 -12.83 9.03
C ALA A 187 13.19 -12.43 7.69
N ASP A 188 12.59 -11.25 7.57
CA ASP A 188 12.03 -10.78 6.29
C ASP A 188 13.13 -10.65 5.21
N ILE A 189 14.29 -10.12 5.57
CA ILE A 189 15.45 -10.02 4.66
C ILE A 189 15.92 -11.42 4.21
N GLU A 190 16.03 -12.38 5.14
CA GLU A 190 16.39 -13.77 4.84
C GLU A 190 15.31 -14.48 4.00
N HIS A 191 14.02 -14.18 4.24
CA HIS A 191 12.91 -14.69 3.45
C HIS A 191 13.03 -14.27 1.98
N MET A 192 13.27 -12.97 1.75
CA MET A 192 13.51 -12.45 0.40
C MET A 192 14.74 -13.09 -0.26
N ALA A 193 15.81 -13.34 0.49
CA ALA A 193 16.99 -14.00 -0.05
C ALA A 193 16.70 -15.45 -0.49
N ARG A 194 15.91 -16.20 0.30
CA ARG A 194 15.52 -17.59 -0.02
C ARG A 194 14.49 -17.66 -1.14
N TYR A 195 13.51 -16.76 -1.15
CA TYR A 195 12.49 -16.67 -2.19
C TYR A 195 13.10 -16.44 -3.59
N ASN A 196 14.17 -15.63 -3.65
CA ASN A 196 14.91 -15.37 -4.88
C ASN A 196 16.01 -16.41 -5.17
N GLY A 197 16.22 -17.36 -4.25
CA GLY A 197 17.18 -18.44 -4.39
C GLY A 197 16.63 -19.60 -5.22
N PRO A 198 17.48 -20.52 -5.69
CA PRO A 198 17.06 -21.66 -6.51
C PRO A 198 16.61 -22.88 -5.68
N ASP A 199 16.48 -22.76 -4.35
CA ASP A 199 16.24 -23.89 -3.44
C ASP A 199 14.91 -23.73 -2.70
N ASP A 200 13.86 -24.27 -3.32
CA ASP A 200 12.49 -24.21 -2.80
C ASP A 200 12.33 -25.02 -1.51
N ILE A 201 13.20 -26.01 -1.26
CA ILE A 201 13.21 -26.77 0.00
C ILE A 201 13.70 -25.85 1.12
N LEU A 202 14.77 -25.10 0.88
CA LEU A 202 15.29 -24.13 1.85
C LEU A 202 14.31 -22.98 2.10
N TYR A 203 13.62 -22.52 1.06
CA TYR A 203 12.55 -21.53 1.18
C TYR A 203 11.35 -22.07 1.99
N ALA A 204 10.88 -23.29 1.67
CA ALA A 204 9.75 -23.91 2.35
C ALA A 204 9.98 -24.04 3.86
N LYS A 205 11.19 -24.37 4.32
CA LYS A 205 11.55 -24.43 5.75
C LYS A 205 11.26 -23.13 6.50
N MET A 206 11.29 -21.99 5.82
CA MET A 206 11.08 -20.68 6.46
C MET A 206 9.61 -20.37 6.74
N LEU A 207 8.69 -21.00 6.00
CA LEU A 207 7.26 -20.76 6.15
C LEU A 207 6.70 -21.60 7.29
N HIS A 208 5.94 -20.97 8.19
CA HIS A 208 5.23 -21.65 9.27
C HIS A 208 4.32 -22.75 8.71
N ALA A 209 4.16 -23.87 9.43
CA ALA A 209 3.33 -25.00 8.98
C ALA A 209 1.88 -24.58 8.66
N ASP A 210 1.34 -23.63 9.44
CA ASP A 210 -0.01 -23.08 9.26
C ASP A 210 -0.06 -21.77 8.46
N ALA A 211 0.99 -21.44 7.69
CA ALA A 211 1.05 -20.18 6.94
C ALA A 211 -0.18 -19.98 6.05
N GLN A 212 -0.72 -18.77 6.08
CA GLN A 212 -1.84 -18.31 5.26
C GLN A 212 -1.31 -17.17 4.39
N ILE A 213 -1.34 -17.35 3.07
CA ILE A 213 -0.82 -16.38 2.11
C ILE A 213 -1.95 -15.94 1.19
N TYR A 214 -2.30 -14.65 1.22
CA TYR A 214 -3.25 -14.11 0.25
C TYR A 214 -2.58 -13.90 -1.10
N VAL A 215 -3.17 -14.46 -2.16
CA VAL A 215 -2.68 -14.34 -3.53
C VAL A 215 -3.64 -13.46 -4.31
N GLY A 216 -3.27 -12.18 -4.45
CA GLY A 216 -4.10 -11.15 -5.10
C GLY A 216 -4.72 -11.60 -6.42
N PRO A 217 -3.92 -12.02 -7.42
CA PRO A 217 -4.43 -12.47 -8.72
C PRO A 217 -5.37 -13.69 -8.68
N LEU A 218 -5.35 -14.48 -7.59
CA LEU A 218 -6.28 -15.60 -7.40
C LEU A 218 -7.50 -15.23 -6.55
N GLY A 219 -7.51 -14.03 -5.96
CA GLY A 219 -8.56 -13.56 -5.06
C GLY A 219 -8.75 -14.44 -3.82
N THR A 220 -7.75 -15.22 -3.41
CA THR A 220 -7.91 -16.22 -2.34
C THR A 220 -6.66 -16.40 -1.49
N THR A 221 -6.86 -16.89 -0.27
CA THR A 221 -5.79 -17.30 0.64
C THR A 221 -5.43 -18.76 0.39
N VAL A 222 -4.14 -19.03 0.24
CA VAL A 222 -3.59 -20.37 0.06
C VAL A 222 -2.78 -20.80 1.28
N ASN A 223 -2.70 -22.10 1.50
CA ASN A 223 -1.85 -22.68 2.53
C ASN A 223 -0.38 -22.76 2.08
N ARG A 224 0.50 -23.16 3.00
CA ARG A 224 1.93 -23.37 2.76
C ARG A 224 2.23 -24.22 1.52
N ASP A 225 1.57 -25.38 1.37
CA ASP A 225 1.77 -26.28 0.24
C ASP A 225 1.43 -25.61 -1.09
N ALA A 226 0.25 -25.02 -1.21
CA ALA A 226 -0.19 -24.36 -2.43
C ALA A 226 0.66 -23.13 -2.77
N TRP A 227 1.19 -22.42 -1.77
CA TRP A 227 2.13 -21.32 -1.99
C TRP A 227 3.47 -21.78 -2.57
N ILE A 228 4.03 -22.90 -2.07
CA ILE A 228 5.25 -23.48 -2.65
C ILE A 228 5.01 -23.95 -4.08
N ALA A 229 3.86 -24.60 -4.35
CA ALA A 229 3.51 -25.00 -5.72
C ALA A 229 3.39 -23.79 -6.68
N LEU A 230 2.82 -22.68 -6.22
CA LEU A 230 2.76 -21.44 -7.01
C LEU A 230 4.15 -20.87 -7.31
N HIS A 231 5.05 -20.91 -6.34
CA HIS A 231 6.42 -20.45 -6.52
C HIS A 231 7.17 -21.30 -7.55
N GLU A 232 7.02 -22.63 -7.52
CA GLU A 232 7.56 -23.54 -8.55
C GLU A 232 7.04 -23.22 -9.95
N ILE A 233 5.73 -22.99 -10.09
CA ILE A 233 5.08 -22.64 -11.37
C ILE A 233 5.63 -21.31 -11.92
N ASN A 234 5.75 -20.31 -11.06
CA ASN A 234 6.27 -18.99 -11.44
C ASN A 234 7.75 -19.07 -11.85
N GLY A 235 8.57 -19.83 -11.12
CA GLY A 235 9.98 -20.05 -11.46
C GLY A 235 10.17 -20.76 -12.80
N ALA A 236 9.35 -21.76 -13.11
CA ALA A 236 9.41 -22.51 -14.37
C ALA A 236 8.91 -21.72 -15.59
N GLY A 237 8.04 -20.72 -15.39
CA GLY A 237 7.44 -19.93 -16.47
C GLY A 237 8.37 -18.92 -17.15
N PHE A 238 9.53 -18.61 -16.56
CA PHE A 238 10.48 -17.60 -17.05
C PHE A 238 11.87 -18.15 -17.41
N SER A 239 12.05 -19.48 -17.42
CA SER A 239 13.30 -20.17 -17.79
C SER A 239 13.37 -20.63 -19.23
#